data_AF-A0A368QPI0-F1
#
_entry.id   AF-A0A368QPI0-F1
#
_cell.length_a   1.000
_cell.length_b   1.000
_cell.length_c   1.000
_cell.angle_alpha   90.00
_cell.angle_beta   90.00
_cell.angle_gamma   90.00
#
_symmetry.space_group_name_H-M   'P 1'
#
loop_
_entity.id
_entity.type
_entity.pdbx_description
1 polymer ?
#
loop_
_entity_poly.entity_id
_entity_poly.type
_entity_poly.pdbx_seq_one_letter_code
_entity_poly.pdbx_strand_id
1 'polypeptide(L)' 'MVIGASCRPTALEQFWKWAKIIYLRVKKFFMAGLSAICWPLWKSRNSVCFDRKTIKSPTEIVCLASSFIVYWAGLQK' A
#
# COMPACT_ATOMS: atom_id res chain seq x y z
N MET A 1 3.15 23.67 -22.79
CA MET A 1 3.14 23.99 -21.35
C MET A 1 1.98 23.24 -20.71
N VAL A 2 2.23 22.02 -20.22
CA VAL A 2 1.28 21.26 -19.39
C VAL A 2 1.72 21.47 -17.96
N ILE A 3 0.89 22.16 -17.19
CA ILE A 3 1.03 22.31 -15.75
C ILE A 3 0.40 21.07 -15.12
N GLY A 4 1.20 20.23 -14.47
CA GLY A 4 0.68 19.11 -13.68
C GLY A 4 1.49 17.83 -13.78
N ALA A 5 2.43 17.66 -12.85
CA ALA A 5 3.15 16.43 -12.50
C ALA A 5 4.05 15.78 -13.56
N SER A 6 5.29 16.30 -13.69
CA SER A 6 6.40 15.66 -14.42
C SER A 6 6.99 14.42 -13.73
N CYS A 7 6.35 13.86 -12.71
CA CYS A 7 6.88 12.76 -11.91
C CYS A 7 6.32 11.39 -12.33
N ARG A 8 6.31 11.08 -13.63
CA ARG A 8 6.16 9.69 -14.07
C ARG A 8 7.57 9.14 -14.36
N PRO A 9 8.15 8.29 -13.49
CA PRO A 9 9.49 7.79 -13.72
C PRO A 9 9.50 6.93 -14.98
N THR A 10 10.11 7.46 -16.04
CA THR A 10 10.24 6.80 -17.35
C THR A 10 11.26 5.65 -17.33
N ALA A 11 11.99 5.49 -16.21
CA ALA A 11 13.04 4.49 -16.02
C ALA A 11 13.03 3.93 -14.59
N LEU A 12 13.32 2.63 -14.46
CA LEU A 12 13.44 1.92 -13.18
C LEU A 12 14.41 2.61 -12.22
N GLU A 13 15.48 3.23 -12.72
CA GLU A 13 16.44 3.96 -11.89
C GLU A 13 15.83 5.17 -11.17
N GLN A 14 14.91 5.90 -11.81
CA GLN A 14 14.21 7.00 -11.15
C GLN A 14 13.23 6.50 -10.10
N PHE A 15 12.56 5.37 -10.37
CA PHE A 15 11.73 4.69 -9.38
C PHE A 15 12.55 4.29 -8.15
N TRP A 16 13.73 3.69 -8.35
CA TRP A 16 14.61 3.29 -7.26
C TRP A 16 15.18 4.48 -6.47
N LYS A 17 15.55 5.57 -7.13
CA LYS A 17 15.98 6.81 -6.44
C LYS A 17 14.84 7.42 -5.61
N TRP A 18 13.63 7.50 -6.17
CA TRP A 18 12.44 7.96 -5.46
C TRP A 18 12.09 7.05 -4.27
N ALA A 19 12.09 5.73 -4.49
CA ALA A 19 11.83 4.74 -3.45
C ALA A 19 12.86 4.81 -2.33
N LYS A 20 14.15 5.04 -2.64
CA LYS A 20 15.22 5.18 -1.64
C LYS A 20 15.08 6.44 -0.80
N ILE A 21 14.65 7.55 -1.40
CA ILE A 21 14.38 8.83 -0.69
C ILE A 21 13.19 8.65 0.26
N ILE A 22 12.11 8.00 -0.18
CA ILE A 22 10.96 7.69 0.67
C ILE A 22 11.33 6.69 1.76
N TYR A 23 12.05 5.63 1.42
CA TYR A 23 12.50 4.59 2.34
C TYR A 23 13.38 5.16 3.48
N LEU A 24 14.30 6.08 3.16
CA LEU A 24 15.14 6.74 4.17
C LEU A 24 14.34 7.68 5.09
N ARG A 25 13.27 8.29 4.59
CA ARG A 25 12.42 9.22 5.34
C ARG A 25 11.36 8.51 6.20
N VAL A 26 10.99 7.27 5.86
CA VAL A 26 9.88 6.50 6.47
C VAL A 26 10.37 5.23 7.19
N LYS A 27 11.63 5.18 7.66
CA LYS A 27 12.23 3.97 8.28
C LYS A 27 11.37 3.31 9.37
N LYS A 28 10.67 4.09 10.21
CA LYS A 28 9.84 3.56 11.30
C LYS A 28 8.46 3.07 10.85
N PHE A 29 7.87 3.69 9.83
CA PHE A 29 6.49 3.40 9.40
C PHE A 29 6.42 2.58 8.11
N PHE A 30 7.55 2.35 7.43
CA PHE A 30 7.61 1.58 6.19
C PHE A 30 7.17 0.13 6.41
N MET A 31 7.66 -0.51 7.47
CA MET A 31 7.26 -1.88 7.81
C MET A 31 5.78 -1.98 8.20
N ALA A 32 5.28 -1.00 8.96
CA ALA A 32 3.87 -0.94 9.36
C ALA A 32 2.96 -0.73 8.13
N GLY A 33 3.31 0.19 7.23
CA GLY A 33 2.58 0.44 5.99
C GLY A 33 2.64 -0.76 5.03
N LEU A 34 3.81 -1.39 4.89
CA LEU A 34 3.97 -2.59 4.08
C LEU A 34 3.10 -3.74 4.62
N SER A 35 3.14 -3.99 5.93
CA SER A 35 2.28 -4.97 6.60
C SER A 35 0.80 -4.65 6.39
N ALA A 36 0.41 -3.38 6.55
CA ALA A 36 -0.96 -2.93 6.39
C ALA A 36 -1.50 -3.05 4.95
N ILE A 37 -0.64 -3.16 3.94
CA ILE A 37 -1.03 -3.42 2.54
C ILE A 37 -0.97 -4.92 2.21
N CYS A 38 0.11 -5.60 2.63
CA CYS A 38 0.30 -7.03 2.40
C CYS A 38 -0.78 -7.89 3.05
N TRP A 39 -1.22 -7.51 4.25
CA TRP A 39 -2.21 -8.27 5.02
C TRP A 39 -3.61 -8.29 4.39
N PRO A 40 -4.21 -7.15 3.98
CA PRO A 40 -5.45 -7.12 3.20
C PRO A 40 -5.38 -7.93 1.92
N LEU A 41 -4.27 -7.85 1.18
CA LEU A 41 -4.07 -8.60 -0.07
C LEU A 41 -4.07 -10.10 0.20
N TRP A 42 -3.29 -10.55 1.19
CA TRP A 42 -3.25 -11.96 1.57
C TRP A 42 -4.61 -12.45 2.05
N LYS A 43 -5.28 -11.71 2.94
CA LYS A 43 -6.62 -12.05 3.45
C LYS A 43 -7.65 -12.13 2.32
N SER A 44 -7.61 -11.19 1.39
CA SER A 44 -8.51 -11.16 0.23
C SER A 44 -8.31 -12.38 -0.66
N ARG A 45 -7.06 -12.74 -0.96
CA ARG A 45 -6.74 -13.96 -1.71
C ARG A 45 -7.16 -15.23 -0.98
N ASN A 46 -6.90 -15.31 0.31
CA ASN A 46 -7.29 -16.45 1.14
C ASN A 46 -8.81 -16.61 1.18
N SER A 47 -9.55 -15.51 1.31
CA SER A 47 -11.00 -15.54 1.36
C SER A 47 -11.64 -15.96 0.03
N VAL A 48 -11.01 -15.64 -1.10
CA VAL A 48 -11.46 -16.13 -2.42
C VAL A 48 -11.23 -17.64 -2.52
N CYS A 49 -10.07 -18.14 -2.10
CA CYS A 49 -9.71 -19.55 -2.22
C CYS A 49 -10.47 -20.47 -1.25
N PHE A 50 -10.59 -20.08 0.02
CA PHE A 50 -11.13 -20.96 1.07
C PHE A 50 -12.60 -20.70 1.39
N ASP A 51 -13.03 -19.44 1.28
CA ASP A 51 -14.36 -19.00 1.71
C ASP A 51 -15.30 -18.74 0.52
N ARG A 52 -14.79 -18.93 -0.72
CA ARG A 52 -15.46 -18.61 -1.99
C ARG A 52 -16.06 -17.20 -2.04
N LYS A 53 -15.52 -16.27 -1.24
CA LYS A 53 -15.96 -14.88 -1.27
C LYS A 53 -15.50 -14.23 -2.56
N THR A 54 -16.42 -13.63 -3.31
CA THR A 54 -16.13 -12.82 -4.48
C THR A 54 -15.83 -11.38 -4.06
N ILE A 55 -14.64 -10.90 -4.39
CA ILE A 55 -14.29 -9.48 -4.26
C ILE A 55 -14.99 -8.77 -5.41
N LYS A 56 -15.94 -7.87 -5.10
CA LYS A 56 -16.76 -7.18 -6.10
C LYS A 56 -15.99 -6.03 -6.73
N SER A 57 -15.07 -5.43 -5.99
CA SER A 57 -14.26 -4.32 -6.47
C SER A 57 -12.87 -4.28 -5.83
N PRO A 58 -11.81 -3.89 -6.58
CA PRO A 58 -10.49 -3.64 -6.00
C PRO A 58 -10.52 -2.57 -4.89
N THR A 59 -11.54 -1.69 -4.88
CA THR A 59 -11.72 -0.68 -3.83
C THR A 59 -11.94 -1.29 -2.45
N GLU A 60 -12.52 -2.50 -2.35
CA GLU A 60 -12.71 -3.19 -1.07
C GLU A 60 -11.36 -3.52 -0.41
N ILE A 61 -10.37 -3.92 -1.21
CA ILE A 61 -9.01 -4.22 -0.75
C ILE A 61 -8.31 -2.93 -0.28
N VAL A 62 -8.48 -1.83 -1.03
CA VAL A 62 -7.92 -0.51 -0.69
C VAL A 62 -8.55 0.05 0.58
N CYS A 63 -9.86 -0.10 0.75
CA CYS A 63 -10.57 0.31 1.95
C CYS A 63 -10.09 -0.51 3.16
N LEU A 64 -9.96 -1.83 3.01
CA LEU A 64 -9.41 -2.70 4.05
C LEU A 64 -7.97 -2.31 4.42
N ALA A 65 -7.11 -2.01 3.44
CA ALA A 65 -5.76 -1.52 3.69
C ALA A 65 -5.75 -0.19 4.46
N SER A 66 -6.64 0.73 4.09
CA SER A 66 -6.80 2.02 4.77
C SER A 66 -7.24 1.84 6.23
N SER A 67 -8.20 0.95 6.49
CA SER A 67 -8.64 0.60 7.84
C SER A 67 -7.50 -0.01 8.67
N PHE A 68 -6.66 -0.85 8.06
CA PHE A 68 -5.49 -1.41 8.74
C PHE A 68 -4.47 -0.32 9.09
N ILE A 69 -4.20 0.63 8.20
CA ILE A 69 -3.27 1.75 8.48
C ILE A 69 -3.78 2.59 9.66
N VAL A 70 -5.07 2.92 9.69
CA VAL A 70 -5.68 3.70 10.79
C VAL A 70 -5.66 2.92 12.11
N TYR A 71 -5.98 1.63 12.07
CA TYR A 71 -5.93 0.75 13.24
C TYR A 71 -4.52 0.67 13.83
N TRP A 72 -3.50 0.48 12.99
CA TRP A 72 -2.11 0.44 13.42
C TRP A 72 -1.63 1.78 13.99
N ALA A 73 -2.08 2.92 13.44
CA ALA A 73 -1.76 4.24 13.98
C ALA A 73 -2.34 4.43 15.40
N GLY A 74 -3.53 3.88 15.67
CA GLY A 74 -4.12 3.88 17.02
C GLY A 74 -3.38 3.00 18.03
N LEU A 75 -2.71 1.93 17.55
CA LEU A 75 -1.96 1.00 18.39
C LEU A 75 -0.57 1.53 18.79
N GLN A 76 -0.05 2.56 18.09
CA GLN A 76 1.23 3.20 18.40
C GLN A 76 1.12 4.31 19.46
N LYS A 77 -0.05 4.46 20.09
CA LYS A 77 -0.34 5.43 21.16
C LYS A 77 -0.22 4.78 22.52
#